data_AF-A0A6B1I5J4-F1
#
_entry.id   AF-A0A6B1I5J4-F1
#
_cell.length_a   1.000
_cell.length_b   1.000
_cell.length_c   1.000
_cell.angle_alpha   90.00
_cell.angle_beta   90.00
_cell.angle_gamma   90.00
#
_symmetry.space_group_name_H-M   'P 1'
#
loop_
_entity.id
_entity.type
_entity.pdbx_description
1 polymer ?
#
loop_
_entity_poly.entity_id
_entity_poly.type
_entity_poly.pdbx_seq_one_letter_code
_entity_poly.pdbx_strand_id
1 'polypeptide(L)'
;DKRNLNLYYRLWRAFTEQGLEDSANYYLREVARRDRNSAQIRFLVEKYPDFQGGQDREDLDVEAMIELDLSIPPDELGWKEGDLALSDWPLVRQVVRPVYPAAAEDSVEVLLDVLIDREGRPEQVEVFRGEPPFVKSAVDAAYGYSFYPAVRRNGEEIKSWVELTVPFGLPQEEGEEP
;
A
#
# COMPACT_ATOMS: atom_id res chain seq x y z
N ASP A 1 -1.75 -2.31 17.73
CA ASP A 1 -1.34 -1.90 16.38
C ASP A 1 -2.58 -2.04 15.49
N LYS A 2 -3.11 -0.93 14.97
CA LYS A 2 -4.31 -0.91 14.12
C LYS A 2 -4.00 -1.25 12.65
N ARG A 3 -2.70 -1.39 12.31
CA ARG A 3 -2.28 -1.84 10.98
C ARG A 3 -2.96 -3.17 10.65
N ASN A 4 -3.63 -3.23 9.52
CA ASN A 4 -4.35 -4.39 9.00
C ASN A 4 -5.58 -4.83 9.81
N LEU A 5 -6.13 -4.01 10.73
CA LEU A 5 -7.32 -4.38 11.50
C LEU A 5 -8.47 -4.86 10.61
N ASN A 6 -8.74 -4.14 9.51
CA ASN A 6 -9.81 -4.48 8.57
C ASN A 6 -9.56 -5.79 7.82
N LEU A 7 -8.30 -6.20 7.62
CA LEU A 7 -7.98 -7.53 7.09
C LEU A 7 -8.49 -8.63 8.02
N TYR A 8 -8.26 -8.51 9.33
CA TYR A 8 -8.70 -9.51 10.31
C TYR A 8 -10.22 -9.59 10.39
N TYR A 9 -10.93 -8.46 10.32
CA TYR A 9 -12.40 -8.45 10.22
C TYR A 9 -12.91 -9.15 8.96
N ARG A 10 -12.29 -8.90 7.79
CA ARG A 10 -12.67 -9.55 6.53
C ARG A 10 -12.40 -11.05 6.55
N LEU A 11 -11.26 -11.47 7.08
CA LEU A 11 -10.90 -12.89 7.20
C LEU A 11 -11.84 -13.60 8.17
N TRP A 12 -12.10 -13.02 9.36
CA TRP A 12 -13.09 -13.56 10.29
C TRP A 12 -14.44 -13.79 9.60
N ARG A 13 -15.01 -12.74 8.98
CA ARG A 13 -16.29 -12.84 8.27
C ARG A 13 -16.27 -13.93 7.20
N ALA A 14 -15.23 -13.95 6.36
CA ALA A 14 -15.11 -14.94 5.29
C ALA A 14 -15.05 -16.39 5.81
N PHE A 15 -14.37 -16.63 6.93
CA PHE A 15 -14.29 -17.98 7.53
C PHE A 15 -15.57 -18.36 8.28
N THR A 16 -16.25 -17.41 8.92
CA THR A 16 -17.58 -17.62 9.51
C THR A 16 -18.60 -18.00 8.44
N GLU A 17 -18.64 -17.28 7.31
CA GLU A 17 -19.54 -17.58 6.18
C GLU A 17 -19.27 -18.95 5.55
N GLN A 18 -18.01 -19.39 5.56
CA GLN A 18 -17.61 -20.72 5.06
C GLN A 18 -17.82 -21.86 6.08
N GLY A 19 -18.23 -21.54 7.31
CA GLY A 19 -18.40 -22.53 8.39
C GLY A 19 -17.08 -23.11 8.92
N LEU A 20 -15.96 -22.41 8.69
CA LEU A 20 -14.62 -22.85 9.12
C LEU A 20 -14.32 -22.33 10.54
N GLU A 21 -14.91 -22.99 11.53
CA GLU A 21 -14.93 -22.57 12.95
C GLU A 21 -13.55 -22.26 13.54
N ASP A 22 -12.57 -23.15 13.39
CA ASP A 22 -11.22 -22.95 13.94
C ASP A 22 -10.56 -21.67 13.40
N SER A 23 -10.68 -21.46 12.08
CA SER A 23 -10.13 -20.28 11.42
C SER A 23 -10.90 -19.03 11.83
N ALA A 24 -12.23 -19.10 11.89
CA ALA A 24 -13.07 -18.00 12.32
C ALA A 24 -12.73 -17.57 13.76
N ASN A 25 -12.65 -18.50 14.70
CA ASN A 25 -12.23 -18.22 16.09
C ASN A 25 -10.83 -17.63 16.17
N TYR A 26 -9.88 -18.14 15.38
CA TYR A 26 -8.54 -17.55 15.29
C TYR A 26 -8.58 -16.07 14.90
N TYR A 27 -9.29 -15.73 13.81
CA TYR A 27 -9.37 -14.34 13.34
C TYR A 27 -10.20 -13.46 14.27
N LEU A 28 -11.28 -13.97 14.87
CA LEU A 28 -12.08 -13.24 15.86
C LEU A 28 -11.22 -12.82 17.07
N ARG A 29 -10.33 -13.70 17.54
CA ARG A 29 -9.38 -13.39 18.63
C ARG A 29 -8.39 -12.32 18.22
N GLU A 30 -7.89 -12.40 16.98
CA GLU A 30 -6.98 -11.39 16.45
C GLU A 30 -7.66 -10.02 16.29
N VAL A 31 -8.96 -9.99 15.98
CA VAL A 31 -9.81 -8.79 16.03
C VAL A 31 -9.95 -8.30 17.46
N ALA A 32 -10.40 -9.14 18.39
CA ALA A 32 -10.62 -8.76 19.79
C ALA A 32 -9.35 -8.22 20.48
N ARG A 33 -8.19 -8.80 20.14
CA ARG A 33 -6.88 -8.33 20.65
C ARG A 33 -6.50 -6.95 20.12
N ARG A 34 -6.78 -6.68 18.84
CA ARG A 34 -6.39 -5.42 18.17
C ARG A 34 -7.37 -4.29 18.42
N ASP A 35 -8.66 -4.61 18.53
CA ASP A 35 -9.76 -3.67 18.70
C ASP A 35 -10.40 -3.75 20.09
N ARG A 36 -9.63 -4.14 21.11
CA ARG A 36 -10.07 -4.31 22.51
C ARG A 36 -10.82 -3.12 23.13
N ASN A 37 -10.68 -1.94 22.55
CA ASN A 37 -11.28 -0.71 23.06
C ASN A 37 -12.62 -0.38 22.39
N SER A 38 -13.03 -1.08 21.33
CA SER A 38 -14.31 -0.81 20.68
C SER A 38 -15.49 -1.35 21.48
N ALA A 39 -16.65 -0.70 21.31
CA ALA A 39 -17.88 -1.11 21.97
C ALA A 39 -18.29 -2.54 21.59
N GLN A 40 -18.08 -2.94 20.33
CA GLN A 40 -18.43 -4.26 19.82
C GLN A 40 -17.58 -5.36 20.46
N ILE A 41 -16.27 -5.12 20.65
CA ILE A 41 -15.41 -6.09 21.33
C ILE A 41 -15.70 -6.16 22.84
N ARG A 42 -16.05 -5.03 23.47
CA ARG A 42 -16.50 -5.07 24.87
C ARG A 42 -17.79 -5.88 25.01
N PHE A 43 -18.73 -5.69 24.11
CA PHE A 43 -19.97 -6.47 24.06
C PHE A 43 -19.72 -7.96 23.84
N LEU A 44 -18.80 -8.32 22.93
CA LEU A 44 -18.36 -9.71 22.73
C LEU A 44 -17.86 -10.34 24.04
N VAL A 45 -16.98 -9.64 24.77
CA VAL A 45 -16.42 -10.15 26.03
C VAL A 45 -17.47 -10.21 27.15
N GLU A 46 -18.43 -9.30 27.15
CA GLU A 46 -19.54 -9.31 28.12
C GLU A 46 -20.52 -10.46 27.85
N LYS A 47 -20.87 -10.70 26.57
CA LYS A 47 -21.78 -11.78 26.16
C LYS A 47 -21.11 -13.16 26.28
N TYR A 48 -19.80 -13.25 26.03
CA TYR A 48 -19.01 -14.48 26.05
C TYR A 48 -17.75 -14.30 26.92
N PRO A 49 -17.88 -14.37 28.26
CA PRO A 49 -16.76 -14.12 29.19
C PRO A 49 -15.61 -15.12 29.02
N ASP A 50 -15.92 -16.37 28.66
CA ASP A 50 -14.93 -17.44 28.51
C ASP A 50 -14.15 -17.36 27.19
N PHE A 51 -14.57 -16.51 26.25
CA PHE A 51 -13.89 -16.33 24.96
C PHE A 51 -12.44 -15.80 25.09
N GLN A 52 -12.19 -14.93 26.07
CA GLN A 52 -10.85 -14.38 26.34
C GLN A 52 -10.06 -15.17 27.38
N GLY A 53 -10.66 -16.21 27.98
CA GLY A 53 -10.11 -16.99 29.07
C GLY A 53 -8.70 -17.53 28.79
N GLY A 54 -7.95 -17.78 29.85
CA GLY A 54 -6.63 -18.41 29.78
C GLY A 54 -6.77 -19.91 29.52
N GLN A 55 -6.84 -20.69 30.61
CA GLN A 55 -7.00 -22.14 30.53
C GLN A 55 -8.44 -22.58 30.24
N ASP A 56 -9.43 -21.80 30.67
CA ASP A 56 -10.87 -22.08 30.47
C ASP A 56 -11.41 -21.36 29.22
N ARG A 57 -10.59 -21.27 28.16
CA ARG A 57 -11.01 -20.59 26.93
C ARG A 57 -11.97 -21.45 26.12
N GLU A 58 -13.10 -20.88 25.73
CA GLU A 58 -14.04 -21.53 24.82
C GLU A 58 -14.06 -20.86 23.43
N ASP A 59 -14.21 -21.68 22.40
CA ASP A 59 -14.41 -21.27 21.00
C ASP A 59 -15.91 -21.02 20.80
N LEU A 60 -16.25 -19.97 20.05
CA LEU A 60 -17.64 -19.74 19.65
C LEU A 60 -17.98 -20.66 18.49
N ASP A 61 -19.20 -21.18 18.46
CA ASP A 61 -19.72 -21.81 17.24
C ASP A 61 -20.00 -20.76 16.15
N VAL A 62 -20.17 -21.24 14.92
CA VAL A 62 -20.41 -20.37 13.76
C VAL A 62 -21.70 -19.56 13.90
N GLU A 63 -22.74 -20.11 14.51
CA GLU A 63 -24.04 -19.45 14.65
C GLU A 63 -23.95 -18.25 15.60
N ALA A 64 -23.30 -18.43 16.76
CA ALA A 64 -22.97 -17.37 17.68
C ALA A 64 -22.11 -16.28 17.03
N MET A 65 -21.17 -16.63 16.15
CA MET A 65 -20.37 -15.64 15.42
C MET A 65 -21.18 -14.83 14.40
N ILE A 66 -22.13 -15.45 13.72
CA ILE A 66 -23.03 -14.74 12.80
C ILE A 66 -23.88 -13.73 13.59
N GLU A 67 -24.39 -14.13 14.76
CA GLU A 67 -25.16 -13.23 15.64
C GLU A 67 -24.40 -12.03 16.18
N LEU A 68 -23.06 -12.10 16.28
CA LEU A 68 -22.26 -10.98 16.74
C LEU A 68 -22.39 -9.75 15.83
N ASP A 69 -22.66 -9.97 14.54
CA ASP A 69 -22.80 -8.95 13.50
C ASP A 69 -21.74 -7.83 13.61
N LEU A 70 -20.47 -8.22 13.79
CA LEU A 70 -19.41 -7.24 13.98
C LEU A 70 -19.25 -6.41 12.70
N SER A 71 -19.50 -5.11 12.85
CA SER A 71 -19.21 -4.14 11.82
C SER A 71 -17.71 -3.93 11.72
N ILE A 72 -17.21 -4.02 10.48
CA ILE A 72 -15.84 -3.65 10.17
C ILE A 72 -15.73 -2.15 10.49
N PRO A 73 -14.85 -1.74 11.42
CA PRO A 73 -14.67 -0.33 11.67
C PRO A 73 -14.27 0.33 10.34
N PRO A 74 -14.76 1.55 10.05
CA PRO A 74 -14.24 2.31 8.93
C PRO A 74 -12.73 2.30 9.03
N ASP A 75 -12.03 2.08 7.91
CA ASP A 75 -10.57 1.96 7.87
C ASP A 75 -9.94 3.17 8.59
N GLU A 76 -9.67 3.04 9.88
CA GLU A 76 -8.74 3.87 10.61
C GLU A 76 -7.32 3.36 10.34
N LEU A 77 -7.03 2.99 9.09
CA LEU A 77 -5.75 3.37 8.55
C LEU A 77 -5.66 4.87 8.81
N GLY A 78 -4.87 5.26 9.82
CA GLY A 78 -4.72 6.63 10.28
C GLY A 78 -4.04 7.53 9.25
N TRP A 79 -4.51 7.49 8.02
CA TRP A 79 -4.47 8.64 7.15
C TRP A 79 -5.77 9.36 7.42
N LYS A 80 -5.69 10.57 7.97
CA LYS A 80 -6.86 11.44 7.99
C LYS A 80 -7.32 11.55 6.53
N GLU A 81 -8.60 11.37 6.22
CA GLU A 81 -9.12 11.64 4.87
C GLU A 81 -8.74 13.06 4.39
N GLY A 82 -8.44 13.98 5.31
CA GLY A 82 -7.86 15.30 5.01
C GLY A 82 -6.36 15.32 4.66
N ASP A 83 -5.59 14.29 5.03
CA ASP A 83 -4.15 14.10 4.75
C ASP A 83 -3.89 13.18 3.53
N LEU A 84 -4.91 12.49 3.01
CA LEU A 84 -4.81 11.57 1.85
C LEU A 84 -5.05 12.23 0.51
N ALA A 85 -5.91 13.25 0.46
CA ALA A 85 -6.06 14.01 -0.76
C ALA A 85 -4.80 14.88 -0.90
N LEU A 86 -3.88 14.45 -1.76
CA LEU A 86 -2.85 15.34 -2.25
C LEU A 86 -3.55 16.56 -2.86
N SER A 87 -3.11 17.77 -2.50
CA SER A 87 -3.43 18.94 -3.31
C SER A 87 -2.73 18.83 -4.65
N ASP A 88 -1.46 18.41 -4.61
CA ASP A 88 -0.59 18.27 -5.76
C ASP A 88 0.07 16.89 -5.73
N TRP A 89 -0.13 16.16 -6.81
CA TRP A 89 0.56 14.90 -7.05
C TRP A 89 2.03 15.18 -7.39
N PRO A 90 2.94 14.25 -7.06
CA PRO A 90 4.31 14.37 -7.49
C PRO A 90 4.36 14.34 -9.02
N LEU A 91 4.95 15.38 -9.61
CA LEU A 91 5.07 15.53 -11.06
C LEU A 91 6.54 15.57 -11.43
N VAL A 92 6.91 14.94 -12.55
CA VAL A 92 8.27 15.03 -13.08
C VAL A 92 8.58 16.49 -13.40
N ARG A 93 9.66 17.00 -12.81
CA ARG A 93 10.18 18.34 -13.03
C ARG A 93 11.29 18.35 -14.06
N GLN A 94 12.21 17.38 -13.98
CA GLN A 94 13.30 17.22 -14.93
C GLN A 94 13.53 15.74 -15.20
N VAL A 95 13.60 15.42 -16.49
CA VAL A 95 13.89 14.08 -17.01
C VAL A 95 15.39 13.97 -17.28
N VAL A 96 15.99 12.83 -16.94
CA VAL A 96 17.31 12.43 -17.40
C VAL A 96 17.16 11.28 -18.38
N ARG A 97 17.67 11.41 -19.60
CA ARG A 97 17.55 10.33 -20.58
C ARG A 97 18.46 9.16 -20.17
N PRO A 98 17.97 7.92 -20.17
CA PRO A 98 18.82 6.76 -19.92
C PRO A 98 19.83 6.58 -21.04
N VAL A 99 21.02 6.11 -20.68
CA VAL A 99 22.05 5.77 -21.67
C VAL A 99 21.63 4.50 -22.39
N TYR A 100 21.43 4.58 -23.70
CA TYR A 100 20.97 3.45 -24.50
C TYR A 100 22.05 2.35 -24.55
N PRO A 101 21.80 1.12 -24.04
CA PRO A 101 22.68 -0.01 -24.31
C PRO A 101 22.60 -0.32 -25.81
N ALA A 102 23.74 -0.47 -26.50
CA ALA A 102 23.86 -0.53 -27.97
C ALA A 102 23.19 -1.75 -28.67
N ALA A 103 22.10 -2.31 -28.13
CA ALA A 103 21.53 -3.59 -28.54
C ALA A 103 20.00 -3.62 -28.73
N ALA A 104 19.26 -2.49 -28.62
CA ALA A 104 17.82 -2.51 -28.90
C ALA A 104 17.50 -2.05 -30.34
N GLU A 105 16.81 -2.93 -31.07
CA GLU A 105 16.26 -2.67 -32.41
C GLU A 105 14.84 -2.08 -32.35
N ASP A 106 14.16 -2.22 -31.22
CA ASP A 106 12.79 -1.76 -30.95
C ASP A 106 12.72 -0.80 -29.76
N SER A 107 11.62 -0.04 -29.64
CA SER A 107 11.34 0.76 -28.44
C SER A 107 11.11 -0.16 -27.23
N VAL A 108 11.92 0.01 -26.18
CA VAL A 108 11.82 -0.76 -24.93
C VAL A 108 11.37 0.17 -23.80
N GLU A 109 10.51 -0.30 -22.91
CA GLU A 109 10.10 0.45 -21.71
C GLU A 109 10.49 -0.31 -20.45
N VAL A 110 11.06 0.40 -19.48
CA VAL A 110 11.30 -0.10 -18.12
C VAL A 110 10.37 0.62 -17.16
N LEU A 111 9.68 -0.14 -16.31
CA LEU A 111 8.80 0.38 -15.26
C LEU A 111 9.51 0.30 -13.92
N LEU A 112 9.58 1.43 -13.23
CA LEU A 112 10.25 1.58 -11.94
C LEU A 112 9.27 2.12 -10.91
N ASP A 113 9.37 1.64 -9.68
CA ASP A 113 8.75 2.28 -8.53
C ASP A 113 9.78 3.23 -7.89
N VAL A 114 9.45 4.51 -7.77
CA VAL A 114 10.36 5.54 -7.26
C VAL A 114 9.78 6.19 -6.01
N LEU A 115 10.50 6.09 -4.90
CA LEU A 115 10.23 6.88 -3.70
C LEU A 115 10.84 8.26 -3.88
N ILE A 116 9.99 9.27 -3.93
CA ILE A 116 10.37 10.68 -3.99
C ILE A 116 10.38 11.23 -2.57
N ASP A 117 11.45 11.93 -2.20
CA ASP A 117 11.56 12.64 -0.91
C ASP A 117 10.79 13.96 -0.88
N ARG A 118 10.90 14.70 0.23
CA ARG A 118 10.16 15.96 0.41
C ARG A 118 10.74 17.10 -0.42
N GLU A 119 11.97 16.95 -0.91
CA GLU A 119 12.68 17.90 -1.74
C GLU A 119 12.50 17.59 -3.24
N GLY A 120 11.73 16.54 -3.57
CA GLY A 120 11.46 16.14 -4.94
C GLY A 120 12.58 15.31 -5.57
N ARG A 121 13.42 14.65 -4.78
CA ARG A 121 14.51 13.79 -5.28
C ARG A 121 14.19 12.30 -5.10
N PRO A 122 14.65 11.44 -6.01
CA PRO A 122 14.60 9.99 -5.81
C PRO A 122 15.42 9.59 -4.59
N GLU A 123 14.78 8.98 -3.61
CA GLU A 123 15.42 8.39 -2.43
C GLU A 123 15.66 6.88 -2.61
N GLN A 124 14.72 6.20 -3.28
CA GLN A 124 14.77 4.76 -3.55
C GLN A 124 14.12 4.47 -4.90
N VAL A 125 14.75 3.59 -5.68
CA VAL A 125 14.25 3.14 -7.00
C VAL A 125 14.21 1.62 -7.00
N GLU A 126 13.03 1.05 -7.26
CA GLU A 126 12.79 -0.38 -7.39
C GLU A 126 12.37 -0.71 -8.82
N VAL A 127 12.76 -1.89 -9.29
CA VAL A 127 12.43 -2.34 -10.64
C VAL A 127 11.13 -3.12 -10.58
N PHE A 128 10.07 -2.54 -11.13
CA PHE A 128 8.78 -3.22 -11.23
C PHE A 128 8.74 -4.16 -12.44
N ARG A 129 9.21 -3.69 -13.61
CA ARG A 129 9.26 -4.47 -14.85
C ARG A 129 10.38 -3.99 -15.77
N GLY A 130 11.19 -4.91 -16.31
CA GLY A 130 12.18 -4.61 -17.34
C GLY A 130 13.23 -5.71 -17.44
N GLU A 131 13.93 -5.75 -18.57
CA GLU A 131 14.95 -6.76 -18.86
C GLU A 131 16.37 -6.14 -18.86
N PRO A 132 17.41 -6.88 -18.42
CA PRO A 132 18.79 -6.50 -18.70
C PRO A 132 19.05 -6.44 -20.22
N PRO A 133 19.89 -5.50 -20.70
CA PRO A 133 20.69 -4.52 -19.95
C PRO A 133 19.97 -3.19 -19.63
N PHE A 134 18.72 -3.01 -20.01
CA PHE A 134 17.99 -1.73 -19.91
C PHE A 134 17.72 -1.30 -18.47
N VAL A 135 17.44 -2.27 -17.59
CA VAL A 135 17.13 -2.03 -16.17
C VAL A 135 18.18 -1.16 -15.49
N LYS A 136 19.47 -1.47 -15.65
CA LYS A 136 20.55 -0.71 -14.98
C LYS A 136 20.55 0.75 -15.44
N SER A 137 20.45 0.98 -16.75
CA SER A 137 20.45 2.33 -17.31
C SER A 137 19.20 3.12 -16.90
N ALA A 138 18.05 2.46 -16.83
CA ALA A 138 16.80 3.08 -16.37
C ALA A 138 16.90 3.52 -14.91
N VAL A 139 17.46 2.67 -14.04
CA VAL A 139 17.66 3.00 -12.62
C VAL A 139 18.65 4.15 -12.46
N ASP A 140 19.79 4.10 -13.16
CA ASP A 140 20.80 5.16 -13.14
C ASP A 140 20.20 6.51 -13.60
N ALA A 141 19.34 6.48 -14.63
CA ALA A 141 18.62 7.66 -15.10
C ALA A 141 17.60 8.15 -14.08
N ALA A 142 16.79 7.26 -13.50
CA ALA A 142 15.76 7.60 -12.53
C ALA A 142 16.33 8.34 -11.31
N TYR A 143 17.51 7.95 -10.81
CA TYR A 143 18.20 8.67 -9.73
C TYR A 143 18.63 10.09 -10.12
N GLY A 144 18.75 10.40 -11.42
CA GLY A 144 19.02 11.74 -11.94
C GLY A 144 17.78 12.62 -12.12
N TYR A 145 16.57 12.06 -12.01
CA TYR A 145 15.33 12.83 -12.18
C TYR A 145 15.15 13.80 -11.01
N SER A 146 14.36 14.84 -11.25
CA SER A 146 13.77 15.62 -10.16
C SER A 146 12.26 15.72 -10.37
N PHE A 147 11.56 15.86 -9.26
CA PHE A 147 10.12 15.88 -9.16
C PHE A 147 9.68 17.11 -8.36
N TYR A 148 8.44 17.52 -8.52
CA TYR A 148 7.76 18.24 -7.46
C TYR A 148 7.36 17.21 -6.39
N PRO A 149 7.58 17.47 -5.10
CA PRO A 149 7.16 16.57 -4.04
C PRO A 149 5.63 16.48 -4.00
N ALA A 150 5.12 15.38 -3.46
CA ALA A 150 3.70 15.27 -3.17
C ALA A 150 3.33 16.25 -2.05
N VAL A 151 2.25 17.00 -2.22
CA VAL A 151 1.81 17.99 -1.23
C VAL A 151 0.45 17.58 -0.69
N ARG A 152 0.35 17.47 0.64
CA ARG A 152 -0.94 17.28 1.33
C ARG A 152 -1.79 18.55 1.23
N ARG A 153 -3.12 18.42 1.39
CA ARG A 153 -4.03 19.57 1.47
C ARG A 153 -3.67 20.63 2.53
N ASN A 154 -2.92 20.25 3.57
CA ASN A 154 -2.44 21.18 4.59
C ASN A 154 -1.15 21.93 4.19
N GLY A 155 -0.63 21.71 2.97
CA GLY A 155 0.60 22.29 2.44
C GLY A 155 1.88 21.55 2.84
N GLU A 156 1.79 20.42 3.53
CA GLU A 156 2.96 19.63 3.91
C GLU A 156 3.48 18.81 2.72
N GLU A 157 4.75 18.99 2.38
CA GLU A 157 5.50 18.14 1.44
C GLU A 157 5.78 16.77 2.09
N ILE A 158 5.40 15.70 1.40
CA ILE A 158 5.53 14.33 1.89
C ILE A 158 6.28 13.45 0.91
N LYS A 159 6.85 12.37 1.44
CA LYS A 159 7.41 11.30 0.60
C LYS A 159 6.28 10.55 -0.10
N SER A 160 6.52 10.15 -1.34
CA SER A 160 5.52 9.46 -2.15
C SER A 160 6.16 8.48 -3.11
N TRP A 161 5.53 7.31 -3.26
CA TRP A 161 5.86 6.36 -4.31
C TRP A 161 5.15 6.75 -5.61
N VAL A 162 5.87 6.67 -6.73
CA VAL A 162 5.31 6.81 -8.07
C VAL A 162 5.78 5.67 -8.97
N GLU A 163 4.92 5.28 -9.90
CA GLU A 163 5.31 4.41 -11.01
C GLU A 163 5.88 5.29 -12.13
N LEU A 164 7.13 5.05 -12.49
CA LEU A 164 7.87 5.77 -13.53
C LEU A 164 8.11 4.85 -14.73
N THR A 165 7.54 5.21 -15.88
CA THR A 165 7.85 4.57 -17.17
C THR A 165 9.06 5.26 -17.79
N VAL A 166 10.14 4.50 -18.00
CA VAL A 166 11.36 4.96 -18.66
C VAL A 166 11.42 4.39 -20.08
N PRO A 167 11.13 5.21 -21.11
CA PRO A 167 11.21 4.76 -22.49
C PRO A 167 12.66 4.80 -23.01
N PHE A 168 13.03 3.77 -23.74
CA PHE A 168 14.23 3.70 -24.57
C PHE A 168 13.79 3.82 -26.03
N GLY A 169 13.92 5.02 -26.59
CA GLY A 169 13.65 5.29 -28.00
C GLY A 169 14.94 5.37 -28.82
N LEU A 170 14.82 5.15 -30.13
CA LEU A 170 15.85 5.55 -31.09
C LEU A 170 16.10 7.07 -30.96
N PRO A 171 17.34 7.56 -31.12
CA PRO A 171 17.63 8.99 -31.04
C PRO A 171 16.73 9.73 -32.03
N GLN A 172 15.82 10.53 -31.50
CA GLN A 172 15.08 11.49 -32.30
C GLN A 172 16.09 12.53 -32.75
N GLU A 173 16.37 12.61 -34.05
CA GLU A 173 17.17 13.70 -34.60
C GLU A 173 16.58 15.01 -34.08
N GLU A 174 17.36 15.75 -33.30
CA GLU A 174 17.01 17.09 -32.87
C GLU A 174 16.82 17.90 -34.15
N GLY A 175 15.57 18.20 -34.47
CA GLY A 175 15.26 19.14 -35.54
C GLY A 175 15.92 20.46 -35.19
N GLU A 176 16.81 20.92 -36.07
CA GLU A 176 17.30 22.29 -36.13
C GLU A 176 16.10 23.24 -36.02
N GLU A 177 16.05 24.06 -34.97
CA GLU A 177 15.18 25.23 -34.98
C GLU A 177 15.81 26.33 -35.87
N PRO A 178 15.01 26.99 -36.73
CA PRO A 178 15.48 27.97 -37.72
C PRO A 178 15.89 29.34 -37.14
#